data_AF-A0A2V4DUB7-F1
#
_entry.id   AF-A0A2V4DUB7-F1
#
_cell.length_a   1.000
_cell.length_b   1.000
_cell.length_c   1.000
_cell.angle_alpha   90.00
_cell.angle_beta   90.00
_cell.angle_gamma   90.00
#
_symmetry.space_group_name_H-M   'P 1'
#
loop_
_entity.id
_entity.type
_entity.pdbx_description
1 polymer ?
#
loop_
_entity_poly.entity_id
_entity_poly.type
_entity_poly.pdbx_seq_one_letter_code
_entity_poly.pdbx_strand_id
1 'polypeptide(L)'
;MKPVITDVGQFAIHVNEVDYLFTPSFLNMTKLGDPEKIVKIFSTIFGEINNFNLNQVMQYVDKTLEACCETDCSVITGYIKGEDKLINIEPLIPVEDKLVLAQHLLKHGLIGEIPPKKNNDDTDYSNEFHAKKFVYLAVAHLGMRESDAWNMSMTAFQEAMEAKFPSPKNDIVSQDDYDSAMSYADSVVGLSC
;
A
#
# COMPACT_ATOMS: atom_id res chain seq x y z
N MET A 1 8.69 22.05 2.89
CA MET A 1 7.79 20.91 3.12
C MET A 1 6.94 20.68 1.88
N LYS A 2 7.04 19.50 1.25
CA LYS A 2 6.06 19.07 0.24
C LYS A 2 4.68 18.96 0.90
N PRO A 3 3.57 19.26 0.20
CA PRO A 3 2.24 19.04 0.74
C PRO A 3 2.02 17.55 1.00
N VAL A 4 1.45 17.24 2.17
CA VAL A 4 1.11 15.87 2.60
C VAL A 4 -0.40 15.72 2.47
N ILE A 5 -0.85 14.68 1.78
CA ILE A 5 -2.27 14.37 1.62
C ILE A 5 -2.62 13.26 2.62
N THR A 6 -3.02 13.66 3.83
CA THR A 6 -3.28 12.72 4.94
C THR A 6 -4.45 11.79 4.66
N ASP A 7 -5.47 12.27 3.95
CA ASP A 7 -6.69 11.51 3.66
C ASP A 7 -6.40 10.25 2.83
N VAL A 8 -5.34 10.28 1.99
CA VAL A 8 -4.94 9.15 1.15
C VAL A 8 -3.82 8.30 1.77
N GLY A 9 -3.53 8.51 3.07
CA GLY A 9 -2.57 7.74 3.86
C GLY A 9 -1.13 8.24 3.80
N GLN A 10 -0.88 9.44 3.27
CA GLN A 10 0.45 10.05 3.34
C GLN A 10 0.68 10.66 4.72
N PHE A 11 1.92 10.59 5.21
CA PHE A 11 2.33 11.34 6.39
C PHE A 11 3.79 11.76 6.26
N ALA A 12 4.19 12.76 7.06
CA ALA A 12 5.57 13.17 7.17
C ALA A 12 6.03 13.12 8.62
N ILE A 13 7.29 12.74 8.81
CA ILE A 13 7.98 12.78 10.10
C ILE A 13 9.06 13.84 10.01
N HIS A 14 9.04 14.81 10.92
CA HIS A 14 10.04 15.89 10.97
C HIS A 14 11.05 15.64 12.07
N VAL A 15 12.33 15.55 11.71
CA VAL A 15 13.44 15.31 12.65
C VAL A 15 14.64 16.15 12.23
N ASN A 16 15.20 16.94 13.15
CA ASN A 16 16.44 17.71 12.95
C ASN A 16 16.49 18.46 11.61
N GLU A 17 15.42 19.21 11.30
CA GLU A 17 15.26 19.99 10.06
C GLU A 17 15.09 19.16 8.78
N VAL A 18 14.95 17.84 8.88
CA VAL A 18 14.69 16.93 7.76
C VAL A 18 13.24 16.42 7.80
N ASP A 19 12.54 16.60 6.68
CA ASP A 19 11.21 16.03 6.44
C ASP A 19 11.33 14.66 5.77
N TYR A 20 10.83 13.60 6.42
CA TYR A 20 10.70 12.26 5.85
C TYR A 20 9.25 12.06 5.39
N LEU A 21 9.02 12.09 4.08
CA LEU A 21 7.69 11.90 3.50
C LEU A 21 7.45 10.41 3.19
N PHE A 22 6.34 9.88 3.71
CA PHE A 22 5.89 8.52 3.48
C PHE A 22 4.64 8.52 2.60
N THR A 23 4.69 7.76 1.51
CA THR A 23 3.61 7.69 0.52
C THR A 23 3.22 6.23 0.24
N PRO A 24 1.98 5.80 0.52
CA PRO A 24 1.54 4.43 0.28
C PRO A 24 1.04 4.24 -1.17
N SER A 25 1.85 4.62 -2.16
CA SER A 25 1.45 4.50 -3.57
C SER A 25 1.56 3.08 -4.11
N PHE A 26 0.84 2.77 -5.19
CA PHE A 26 0.98 1.51 -5.92
C PHE A 26 2.44 1.23 -6.28
N LEU A 27 3.17 2.24 -6.75
CA LEU A 27 4.60 2.13 -7.04
C LEU A 27 5.40 1.70 -5.80
N ASN A 28 5.15 2.33 -4.65
CA ASN A 28 5.86 1.98 -3.41
C ASN A 28 5.48 0.58 -2.90
N MET A 29 4.22 0.16 -3.06
CA MET A 29 3.79 -1.19 -2.71
C MET A 29 4.53 -2.27 -3.53
N THR A 30 4.82 -2.02 -4.82
CA THR A 30 5.60 -2.98 -5.64
C THR A 30 7.03 -3.20 -5.15
N LYS A 31 7.61 -2.27 -4.37
CA LYS A 31 8.95 -2.44 -3.80
C LYS A 31 8.97 -3.49 -2.69
N LEU A 32 7.82 -3.86 -2.14
CA LEU A 32 7.71 -4.86 -1.07
C LEU A 32 7.95 -6.29 -1.57
N GLY A 33 7.72 -6.56 -2.87
CA GLY A 33 7.99 -7.87 -3.47
C GLY A 33 7.06 -8.19 -4.62
N ASP A 34 7.03 -9.48 -4.99
CA ASP A 34 6.01 -10.05 -5.87
C ASP A 34 4.61 -10.01 -5.21
N PRO A 35 3.53 -10.17 -6.00
CA PRO A 35 2.15 -10.09 -5.51
C PRO A 35 1.84 -10.94 -4.27
N GLU A 36 2.33 -12.18 -4.23
CA GLU A 36 2.16 -13.08 -3.07
C GLU A 36 2.89 -12.55 -1.83
N LYS A 37 4.13 -12.06 -2.00
CA LYS A 37 4.93 -11.52 -0.90
C LYS A 37 4.34 -10.25 -0.32
N ILE A 38 3.68 -9.42 -1.14
CA ILE A 38 2.96 -8.23 -0.65
C ILE A 38 1.85 -8.65 0.32
N VAL A 39 1.03 -9.64 -0.07
CA VAL A 39 -0.04 -10.17 0.79
C VAL A 39 0.52 -10.85 2.04
N LYS A 40 1.66 -11.56 1.92
CA LYS A 40 2.35 -12.15 3.08
C LYS A 40 2.87 -11.11 4.07
N ILE A 41 3.44 -10.00 3.58
CA ILE A 41 3.89 -8.89 4.42
C ILE A 41 2.69 -8.31 5.18
N PHE A 42 1.59 -8.06 4.47
CA PHE A 42 0.35 -7.60 5.07
C PHE A 42 -0.14 -8.55 6.17
N SER A 43 -0.34 -9.83 5.86
CA SER A 43 -0.87 -10.80 6.83
C SER A 43 0.05 -11.02 8.03
N THR A 44 1.37 -10.88 7.86
CA THR A 44 2.33 -10.98 8.97
C THR A 44 2.25 -9.76 9.90
N ILE A 45 2.06 -8.54 9.36
CA ILE A 45 2.00 -7.30 10.15
C ILE A 45 0.65 -7.12 10.85
N PHE A 46 -0.43 -7.61 10.25
CA PHE A 46 -1.80 -7.50 10.79
C PHE A 46 -2.25 -8.75 11.56
N GLY A 47 -1.53 -9.86 11.43
CA GLY A 47 -1.82 -11.10 12.16
C GLY A 47 -1.42 -11.04 13.63
N GLU A 48 -1.87 -12.04 14.40
CA GLU A 48 -1.47 -12.16 15.80
C GLU A 48 0.03 -12.46 15.93
N ILE A 49 0.74 -11.70 16.76
CA ILE A 49 2.18 -11.85 17.01
C ILE A 49 2.50 -13.28 17.47
N ASN A 50 1.59 -13.98 18.16
CA ASN A 50 1.81 -15.36 18.61
C ASN A 50 2.05 -16.36 17.47
N ASN A 51 1.60 -16.03 16.25
CA ASN A 51 1.77 -16.87 15.06
C ASN A 51 3.06 -16.57 14.28
N PHE A 52 3.78 -15.50 14.63
CA PHE A 52 4.96 -15.03 13.90
C PHE A 52 6.12 -14.68 14.83
N ASN A 53 7.34 -14.71 14.32
CA ASN A 53 8.49 -14.25 15.09
C ASN A 53 8.51 -12.71 15.13
N LEU A 54 8.63 -12.09 16.31
CA LEU A 54 8.74 -10.63 16.45
C LEU A 54 9.82 -10.03 15.54
N ASN A 55 10.96 -10.70 15.38
CA ASN A 55 12.02 -10.24 14.47
C ASN A 55 11.57 -10.21 13.00
N GLN A 56 10.74 -11.18 12.59
CA GLN A 56 10.19 -11.23 11.24
C GLN A 56 9.15 -10.13 11.02
N VAL A 57 8.28 -9.89 12.00
CA VAL A 57 7.32 -8.77 11.97
C VAL A 57 8.08 -7.46 11.82
N MET A 58 9.09 -7.23 12.66
CA MET A 58 9.89 -6.00 12.61
C MET A 58 10.65 -5.84 11.29
N GLN A 59 11.19 -6.93 10.73
CA GLN A 59 11.83 -6.89 9.42
C GLN A 59 10.87 -6.41 8.32
N TYR A 60 9.60 -6.85 8.35
CA TYR A 60 8.60 -6.41 7.38
C TYR A 60 8.08 -5.00 7.66
N VAL A 61 7.99 -4.60 8.92
CA VAL A 61 7.68 -3.22 9.32
C VAL A 61 8.73 -2.27 8.75
N ASP A 62 10.01 -2.55 8.99
CA ASP A 62 11.11 -1.72 8.50
C ASP A 62 11.12 -1.67 6.97
N LYS A 63 10.95 -2.82 6.31
CA LYS A 63 10.83 -2.88 4.84
C LYS A 63 9.67 -2.04 4.30
N THR A 64 8.55 -2.00 5.01
CA THR A 64 7.37 -1.21 4.62
C THR A 64 7.66 0.28 4.69
N LEU A 65 8.30 0.72 5.78
CA LEU A 65 8.71 2.11 5.97
C LEU A 65 9.72 2.54 4.89
N GLU A 66 10.73 1.72 4.60
CA GLU A 66 11.71 1.98 3.53
C GLU A 66 11.07 2.12 2.16
N ALA A 67 10.17 1.21 1.82
CA ALA A 67 9.53 1.18 0.51
C ALA A 67 8.70 2.45 0.27
N CYS A 68 8.06 2.96 1.32
CA CYS A 68 7.15 4.09 1.25
C CYS A 68 7.82 5.44 1.49
N CYS A 69 9.02 5.48 2.06
CA CYS A 69 9.74 6.73 2.28
C CYS A 69 10.34 7.25 0.96
N GLU A 70 10.19 8.55 0.69
CA GLU A 70 10.81 9.19 -0.48
C GLU A 70 12.34 9.32 -0.34
N THR A 71 12.82 9.42 0.90
CA THR A 71 14.23 9.56 1.26
C THR A 71 14.66 8.39 2.16
N ASP A 72 15.96 8.26 2.41
CA ASP A 72 16.44 7.21 3.31
C ASP A 72 16.00 7.46 4.76
N CYS A 73 15.04 6.68 5.26
CA CYS A 73 14.53 6.78 6.63
C CYS A 73 15.31 5.92 7.64
N SER A 74 16.40 5.27 7.24
CA SER A 74 17.31 4.48 8.09
C SER A 74 17.57 5.09 9.47
N VAL A 75 17.87 6.39 9.50
CA VAL A 75 18.19 7.15 10.73
C VAL A 75 17.02 7.16 11.73
N ILE A 76 15.79 7.22 11.25
CA ILE A 76 14.59 7.28 12.10
C ILE A 76 14.03 5.89 12.42
N THR A 77 14.26 4.90 11.55
CA THR A 77 13.76 3.52 11.70
C THR A 77 14.69 2.61 12.50
N GLY A 78 15.96 2.98 12.71
CA GLY A 78 16.87 2.30 13.64
C GLY A 78 17.96 1.43 13.01
N TYR A 79 18.34 1.67 11.76
CA TYR A 79 19.48 1.00 11.17
C TYR A 79 20.21 1.95 10.23
N ILE A 80 21.50 1.76 10.02
CA ILE A 80 22.29 2.47 9.01
C ILE A 80 22.73 1.43 7.99
N LYS A 81 22.45 1.70 6.72
CA LYS A 81 22.93 0.89 5.61
C LYS A 81 24.38 1.25 5.29
N GLY A 82 25.34 0.48 5.81
CA GLY A 82 26.74 0.54 5.38
C GLY A 82 26.97 -0.17 4.04
N GLU A 83 28.15 0.01 3.44
CA GLU A 83 28.50 -0.62 2.15
C GLU A 83 28.33 -2.15 2.15
N ASP A 84 28.64 -2.82 3.28
CA ASP A 84 28.56 -4.29 3.42
C ASP A 84 27.77 -4.79 4.63
N LYS A 85 27.26 -3.91 5.51
CA LYS A 85 26.58 -4.31 6.77
C LYS A 85 25.45 -3.35 7.16
N LEU A 86 24.36 -3.92 7.66
CA LEU A 86 23.33 -3.19 8.40
C LEU A 86 23.81 -2.99 9.85
N ILE A 87 23.98 -1.73 10.25
CA ILE A 87 24.36 -1.36 11.62
C ILE A 87 23.09 -0.91 12.34
N ASN A 88 22.64 -1.66 13.34
CA ASN A 88 21.51 -1.24 14.16
C ASN A 88 21.92 -0.04 15.02
N ILE A 89 21.16 1.05 14.90
CA ILE A 89 21.27 2.22 15.76
C ILE A 89 20.02 2.32 16.62
N GLU A 90 20.08 3.08 17.69
CA GLU A 90 18.87 3.38 18.46
C GLU A 90 17.89 4.13 17.55
N PRO A 91 16.69 3.57 17.28
CA PRO A 91 15.71 4.24 16.44
C PRO A 91 15.21 5.50 17.13
N LEU A 92 14.99 6.56 16.35
CA LEU A 92 14.34 7.77 16.88
C LEU A 92 12.85 7.55 17.12
N ILE A 93 12.24 6.61 16.41
CA ILE A 93 10.82 6.25 16.53
C ILE A 93 10.68 5.00 17.40
N PRO A 94 9.79 4.98 18.40
CA PRO A 94 9.48 3.78 19.18
C PRO A 94 9.07 2.58 18.32
N VAL A 95 9.35 1.37 18.81
CA VAL A 95 9.07 0.13 18.07
C VAL A 95 7.58 -0.03 17.79
N GLU A 96 6.74 0.33 18.75
CA GLU A 96 5.28 0.28 18.66
C GLU A 96 4.76 1.24 17.58
N ASP A 97 5.34 2.44 17.50
CA ASP A 97 4.97 3.45 16.51
C ASP A 97 5.36 3.00 15.09
N LYS A 98 6.52 2.35 14.92
CA LYS A 98 6.90 1.78 13.61
C LYS A 98 5.85 0.79 13.11
N LEU A 99 5.34 -0.08 13.98
CA LEU A 99 4.30 -1.05 13.63
C LEU A 99 3.01 -0.34 13.19
N VAL A 100 2.55 0.66 13.95
CA VAL A 100 1.33 1.43 13.64
C VAL A 100 1.48 2.18 12.31
N LEU A 101 2.63 2.80 12.07
CA LEU A 101 2.91 3.53 10.84
C LEU A 101 2.96 2.59 9.62
N ALA A 102 3.58 1.41 9.75
CA ALA A 102 3.58 0.41 8.69
C ALA A 102 2.17 -0.13 8.41
N GLN A 103 1.37 -0.41 9.45
CA GLN A 103 -0.03 -0.79 9.30
C GLN A 103 -0.83 0.30 8.58
N HIS A 104 -0.64 1.57 8.94
CA HIS A 104 -1.29 2.69 8.27
C HIS A 104 -0.95 2.73 6.77
N LEU A 105 0.33 2.62 6.40
CA LEU A 105 0.76 2.59 4.99
C LEU A 105 0.14 1.44 4.21
N LEU A 106 0.16 0.23 4.78
CA LEU A 106 -0.39 -0.96 4.11
C LEU A 106 -1.91 -0.90 3.99
N LYS A 107 -2.61 -0.37 5.00
CA LYS A 107 -4.07 -0.17 4.94
C LYS A 107 -4.43 0.72 3.75
N HIS A 108 -3.82 1.91 3.64
CA HIS A 108 -4.13 2.85 2.55
C HIS A 108 -3.55 2.41 1.19
N GLY A 109 -2.44 1.68 1.17
CA GLY A 109 -1.79 1.23 -0.06
C GLY A 109 -2.39 -0.02 -0.70
N LEU A 110 -2.96 -0.92 0.10
CA LEU A 110 -3.45 -2.22 -0.37
C LEU A 110 -4.97 -2.39 -0.28
N ILE A 111 -5.59 -1.91 0.80
CA ILE A 111 -7.01 -2.17 1.10
C ILE A 111 -7.88 -0.94 0.81
N GLY A 112 -7.40 0.24 1.17
CA GLY A 112 -8.18 1.47 1.20
C GLY A 112 -8.93 1.67 2.53
N GLU A 113 -9.64 2.80 2.63
CA GLU A 113 -10.43 3.14 3.82
C GLU A 113 -11.85 2.59 3.79
N ILE A 114 -12.39 2.35 2.60
CA ILE A 114 -13.73 1.83 2.41
C ILE A 114 -13.61 0.30 2.39
N PRO A 115 -13.95 -0.40 3.49
CA PRO A 115 -13.98 -1.85 3.44
C PRO A 115 -15.03 -2.28 2.41
N PRO A 116 -14.76 -3.31 1.59
CA PRO A 116 -15.79 -3.89 0.73
C PRO A 116 -16.98 -4.27 1.61
N LYS A 117 -18.20 -3.83 1.23
CA LYS A 117 -19.40 -4.23 1.96
C LYS A 117 -19.51 -5.74 1.91
N LYS A 118 -19.65 -6.37 3.08
CA LYS A 118 -19.93 -7.80 3.23
C LYS A 118 -21.18 -8.17 2.43
N ASN A 119 -20.99 -8.78 1.27
CA ASN A 119 -21.98 -9.70 0.76
C ASN A 119 -21.75 -11.02 1.48
N ASN A 120 -22.84 -11.63 1.98
CA ASN A 120 -22.78 -12.97 2.54
C ASN A 120 -22.21 -13.93 1.49
N ASP A 121 -21.40 -14.86 1.98
CA ASP A 121 -20.68 -15.96 1.29
C ASP A 121 -19.20 -15.65 1.01
N ASP A 122 -18.34 -16.51 1.60
CA ASP A 122 -16.86 -16.56 1.60
C ASP A 122 -16.11 -15.37 0.97
N THR A 123 -15.57 -14.50 1.83
CA THR A 123 -14.53 -13.56 1.42
C THR A 123 -13.20 -14.30 1.36
N ASP A 124 -12.95 -14.96 0.23
CA ASP A 124 -11.60 -15.40 -0.11
C ASP A 124 -10.73 -14.13 -0.24
N TYR A 125 -9.92 -13.88 0.78
CA TYR A 125 -8.84 -12.90 0.67
C TYR A 125 -8.00 -13.28 -0.54
N SER A 126 -7.76 -12.34 -1.45
CA SER A 126 -6.85 -12.61 -2.56
C SER A 126 -5.46 -12.91 -2.00
N ASN A 127 -4.90 -14.04 -2.41
CA ASN A 127 -3.54 -14.44 -2.01
C ASN A 127 -2.46 -13.59 -2.72
N GLU A 128 -2.85 -12.70 -3.64
CA GLU A 128 -1.95 -11.90 -4.47
C GLU A 128 -2.42 -10.45 -4.61
N PHE A 129 -1.48 -9.50 -4.60
CA PHE A 129 -1.76 -8.09 -4.88
C PHE A 129 -1.10 -7.61 -6.17
N HIS A 130 -1.92 -7.32 -7.19
CA HIS A 130 -1.45 -6.85 -8.50
C HIS A 130 -1.66 -5.35 -8.69
N ALA A 131 -0.71 -4.54 -8.21
CA ALA A 131 -0.74 -3.06 -8.30
C ALA A 131 -1.06 -2.54 -9.72
N LYS A 132 -0.49 -3.19 -10.75
CA LYS A 132 -0.66 -2.83 -12.16
C LYS A 132 -2.12 -2.84 -12.62
N LYS A 133 -2.96 -3.70 -12.04
CA LYS A 133 -4.38 -3.76 -12.36
C LYS A 133 -5.05 -2.43 -12.02
N PHE A 134 -4.90 -1.97 -10.78
CA PHE A 134 -5.44 -0.69 -10.32
C PHE A 134 -4.92 0.51 -11.10
N VAL A 135 -3.63 0.49 -11.48
CA VAL A 135 -3.03 1.53 -12.33
C VAL A 135 -3.75 1.61 -13.67
N TYR A 136 -3.98 0.48 -14.34
CA TYR A 136 -4.66 0.47 -15.63
C TYR A 136 -6.14 0.80 -15.52
N LEU A 137 -6.80 0.44 -14.42
CA LEU A 137 -8.16 0.91 -14.15
C LEU A 137 -8.21 2.42 -13.98
N ALA A 138 -7.24 3.00 -13.26
CA ALA A 138 -7.17 4.44 -13.09
C ALA A 138 -6.92 5.14 -14.44
N VAL A 139 -6.01 4.62 -15.27
CA VAL A 139 -5.77 5.17 -16.62
C VAL A 139 -7.04 5.08 -17.49
N ALA A 140 -7.69 3.92 -17.54
CA ALA A 140 -8.85 3.68 -18.38
C ALA A 140 -10.08 4.48 -17.94
N HIS A 141 -10.38 4.46 -16.64
CA HIS A 141 -11.61 5.04 -16.11
C HIS A 141 -11.44 6.45 -15.62
N LEU A 142 -10.28 6.88 -15.13
CA LEU A 142 -10.09 8.26 -14.64
C LEU A 142 -9.40 9.16 -15.69
N GLY A 143 -8.89 8.58 -16.77
CA GLY A 143 -8.24 9.33 -17.86
C GLY A 143 -6.92 9.99 -17.43
N MET A 144 -6.29 9.49 -16.38
CA MET A 144 -5.02 9.99 -15.88
C MET A 144 -3.82 9.33 -16.58
N ARG A 145 -2.65 9.96 -16.47
CA ARG A 145 -1.41 9.38 -17.00
C ARG A 145 -1.01 8.18 -16.15
N GLU A 146 -0.37 7.20 -16.78
CA GLU A 146 0.14 6.01 -16.08
C GLU A 146 1.08 6.40 -14.92
N SER A 147 1.94 7.41 -15.12
CA SER A 147 2.83 7.93 -14.08
C SER A 147 2.08 8.45 -12.85
N ASP A 148 0.92 9.06 -13.05
CA ASP A 148 0.12 9.65 -11.99
C ASP A 148 -0.64 8.53 -11.26
N ALA A 149 -1.18 7.58 -12.01
CA ALA A 149 -1.81 6.37 -11.49
C ALA A 149 -0.86 5.55 -10.61
N TRP A 150 0.40 5.36 -11.02
CA TRP A 150 1.41 4.68 -10.19
C TRP A 150 1.66 5.37 -8.85
N ASN A 151 1.43 6.68 -8.75
CA ASN A 151 1.62 7.46 -7.53
C ASN A 151 0.35 7.55 -6.66
N MET A 152 -0.75 6.92 -7.04
CA MET A 152 -1.95 6.82 -6.22
C MET A 152 -1.84 5.72 -5.16
N SER A 153 -2.51 5.91 -4.03
CA SER A 153 -2.80 4.84 -3.07
C SER A 153 -4.13 4.16 -3.38
N MET A 154 -4.40 3.01 -2.75
CA MET A 154 -5.69 2.33 -2.89
C MET A 154 -6.86 3.21 -2.43
N THR A 155 -6.69 3.94 -1.32
CA THR A 155 -7.70 4.90 -0.84
C THR A 155 -8.00 5.96 -1.90
N ALA A 156 -6.97 6.63 -2.43
CA ALA A 156 -7.16 7.67 -3.45
C ALA A 156 -7.87 7.11 -4.71
N PHE A 157 -7.52 5.88 -5.09
CA PHE A 157 -8.14 5.20 -6.22
C PHE A 157 -9.64 4.95 -5.98
N GLN A 158 -9.99 4.39 -4.82
CA GLN A 158 -11.37 4.11 -4.45
C GLN A 158 -12.22 5.40 -4.38
N GLU A 159 -11.70 6.45 -3.75
CA GLU A 159 -12.37 7.75 -3.66
C GLU A 159 -12.60 8.38 -5.04
N ALA A 160 -11.60 8.33 -5.92
CA ALA A 160 -11.72 8.86 -7.27
C ALA A 160 -12.74 8.07 -8.12
N MET A 161 -12.78 6.75 -7.95
CA MET A 161 -13.76 5.89 -8.61
C MET A 161 -15.18 6.14 -8.09
N GLU A 162 -15.38 6.28 -6.77
CA GLU A 162 -16.67 6.61 -6.17
C GLU A 162 -17.15 8.00 -6.60
N ALA A 163 -16.26 8.99 -6.69
CA ALA A 163 -16.62 10.33 -7.16
C ALA A 163 -17.04 10.33 -8.64
N LYS A 164 -16.40 9.51 -9.48
CA LYS A 164 -16.72 9.40 -10.91
C LYS A 164 -17.97 8.56 -11.17
N PHE A 165 -18.14 7.50 -10.41
CA PHE A 165 -19.27 6.57 -10.50
C PHE A 165 -19.98 6.53 -9.15
N PRO A 166 -20.67 7.62 -8.77
CA PRO A 166 -21.39 7.66 -7.50
C PRO A 166 -22.52 6.63 -7.57
N SER A 167 -22.35 5.50 -6.89
CA SER A 167 -23.44 4.54 -6.78
C SER A 167 -24.65 5.24 -6.15
N PRO A 168 -25.88 5.14 -6.72
CA PRO A 168 -27.07 5.31 -5.90
C PRO A 168 -26.93 4.34 -4.72
N LYS A 169 -27.39 4.69 -3.51
CA LYS A 169 -27.30 3.81 -2.32
C LYS A 169 -27.97 2.45 -2.58
N ASN A 170 -27.24 1.53 -3.22
CA ASN A 170 -27.42 0.11 -3.49
C ASN A 170 -26.55 -0.21 -4.72
N ASP A 171 -25.63 -1.15 -4.50
CA ASP A 171 -24.73 -1.74 -5.48
C ASP A 171 -23.57 -0.83 -5.94
N ILE A 172 -22.44 -1.04 -5.27
CA ILE A 172 -21.11 -0.70 -5.78
C ILE A 172 -20.96 -1.42 -7.11
N VAL A 173 -20.35 -0.75 -8.11
CA VAL A 173 -19.63 -1.33 -9.26
C VAL A 173 -19.77 -2.85 -9.24
N SER A 174 -20.72 -3.38 -10.02
CA SER A 174 -21.06 -4.81 -9.96
C SER A 174 -19.76 -5.60 -10.04
N GLN A 175 -19.73 -6.79 -9.45
CA GLN A 175 -18.63 -7.71 -9.69
C GLN A 175 -18.33 -7.81 -11.20
N ASP A 176 -19.33 -7.62 -12.06
CA ASP A 176 -19.22 -7.50 -13.52
C ASP A 176 -18.39 -6.30 -14.02
N ASP A 177 -18.47 -5.13 -13.39
CA ASP A 177 -17.68 -3.96 -13.77
C ASP A 177 -16.23 -4.13 -13.30
N TYR A 178 -16.01 -4.77 -12.14
CA TYR A 178 -14.70 -5.23 -11.71
C TYR A 178 -14.15 -6.31 -12.65
N ASP A 179 -14.95 -7.30 -13.02
CA ASP A 179 -14.55 -8.43 -13.87
C ASP A 179 -14.31 -7.99 -15.32
N SER A 180 -15.07 -7.01 -15.83
CA SER A 180 -14.87 -6.42 -17.17
C SER A 180 -13.60 -5.59 -17.22
N ALA A 181 -13.37 -4.78 -16.18
CA ALA A 181 -12.14 -4.05 -15.93
C ALA A 181 -10.92 -4.98 -15.77
N MET A 182 -11.09 -6.10 -15.06
CA MET A 182 -10.08 -7.14 -14.85
C MET A 182 -9.77 -7.90 -16.15
N SER A 183 -10.80 -8.25 -16.93
CA SER A 183 -10.64 -8.87 -18.26
C SER A 183 -9.89 -7.94 -19.22
N TYR A 184 -10.19 -6.64 -19.19
CA TYR A 184 -9.45 -5.66 -19.96
C TYR A 184 -7.99 -5.55 -19.49
N ALA A 185 -7.74 -5.43 -18.18
CA ALA A 185 -6.39 -5.38 -17.63
C ALA A 185 -5.58 -6.65 -17.96
N ASP A 186 -6.18 -7.83 -17.86
CA ASP A 186 -5.53 -9.10 -18.19
C ASP A 186 -5.23 -9.21 -19.70
N SER A 187 -6.12 -8.67 -20.56
CA SER A 187 -5.89 -8.59 -22.02
C SER A 187 -4.76 -7.63 -22.42
N VAL A 188 -4.56 -6.55 -21.65
CA VAL A 188 -3.51 -5.54 -21.88
C VAL A 188 -2.17 -5.97 -21.28
N VAL A 189 -2.19 -6.69 -20.16
CA VAL A 189 -0.98 -7.16 -19.45
C VAL A 189 -0.46 -8.49 -20.02
N GLY A 190 -1.26 -9.22 -20.80
CA GLY A 190 -0.88 -10.52 -21.36
C GLY A 190 -0.80 -11.63 -20.31
N LEU A 191 -1.66 -11.56 -19.28
CA LEU A 191 -1.79 -12.60 -18.24
C LEU A 191 -2.81 -13.69 -18.61
N SER A 192 -3.35 -13.66 -19.83
CA SER A 192 -4.17 -14.74 -20.37
C SER A 192 -3.30 -15.98 -20.59
N CYS A 193 -3.31 -16.88 -19.61
CA CYS A 193 -3.06 -18.31 -19.84
C CYS A 193 -4.40 -19.00 -20.11
#